data_AF-A0A9C9K9Z1-F1
#
_entry.id   AF-A0A9C9K9Z1-F1
#
_cell.length_a   1.000
_cell.length_b   1.000
_cell.length_c   1.000
_cell.angle_alpha   90.00
_cell.angle_beta   90.00
_cell.angle_gamma   90.00
#
_symmetry.space_group_name_H-M   'P 1'
#
loop_
_entity.id
_entity.type
_entity.pdbx_description
1 polymer ?
#
loop_
_entity_poly.entity_id
_entity_poly.type
_entity_poly.pdbx_seq_one_letter_code
_entity_poly.pdbx_strand_id
1 'polypeptide(L)'
;MAEFDLAFPDSLIGIIVNKSMDNRFLEYYLRTRKVHLNQIATESAQKNINLETLKPYPVPVPCKKEQKSIADFLEKVEEREKKDKIMFESLQTIKSALMQVLLTGGRFRGVILCLNVDI
;
A
#
# COMPACT_ATOMS: atom_id res chain seq x y z
N MET A 1 7.46 -13.32 -13.66
CA MET A 1 8.19 -12.40 -14.56
C MET A 1 7.13 -11.58 -15.27
N ALA A 2 7.24 -10.25 -15.28
CA ALA A 2 6.25 -9.37 -15.91
C ALA A 2 6.29 -9.51 -17.44
N GLU A 3 5.13 -9.40 -18.08
CA GLU A 3 4.92 -9.62 -19.53
C GLU A 3 5.08 -8.32 -20.37
N PHE A 4 5.59 -7.25 -19.77
CA PHE A 4 5.74 -5.94 -20.40
C PHE A 4 7.09 -5.30 -20.04
N ASP A 5 7.63 -4.51 -20.96
CA ASP A 5 8.89 -3.79 -20.77
C ASP A 5 8.74 -2.74 -19.66
N LEU A 6 9.41 -2.99 -18.54
CA LEU A 6 9.49 -2.10 -17.39
C LEU A 6 10.89 -1.50 -17.33
N ALA A 7 10.99 -0.18 -17.46
CA ALA A 7 12.20 0.55 -17.11
C ALA A 7 12.12 0.97 -15.63
N PHE A 8 13.01 0.42 -14.80
CA PHE A 8 13.15 0.83 -13.40
C PHE A 8 14.31 1.82 -13.26
N PRO A 9 14.16 2.95 -12.57
CA PRO A 9 15.28 3.81 -12.23
C PRO A 9 16.23 3.10 -11.25
N ASP A 10 17.49 3.56 -11.19
CA ASP A 10 18.56 3.02 -10.31
C ASP A 10 18.24 3.15 -8.80
N SER A 11 17.12 3.79 -8.45
CA SER A 11 16.62 3.95 -7.08
C SER A 11 15.70 2.81 -6.62
N LEU A 12 15.43 1.82 -7.46
CA LEU A 12 14.59 0.67 -7.11
C LEU A 12 15.40 -0.62 -6.96
N ILE A 13 15.09 -1.37 -5.91
CA ILE A 13 15.67 -2.68 -5.64
C ILE A 13 14.56 -3.73 -5.68
N GLY A 14 14.70 -4.69 -6.59
CA GLY A 14 13.85 -5.88 -6.63
C GLY A 14 14.35 -6.94 -5.65
N ILE A 15 13.47 -7.46 -4.80
CA ILE A 15 13.76 -8.56 -3.87
C ILE A 15 13.00 -9.80 -4.36
N ILE A 16 13.74 -10.87 -4.68
CA ILE A 16 13.16 -12.17 -5.04
C ILE A 16 13.38 -13.12 -3.88
N VAL A 17 12.28 -13.58 -3.28
CA VAL A 17 12.32 -14.52 -2.17
C VAL A 17 12.50 -15.95 -2.66
N ASN A 18 13.22 -16.76 -1.86
CA ASN A 18 13.34 -18.18 -2.11
C ASN A 18 12.10 -18.95 -1.60
N LYS A 19 12.05 -20.26 -1.82
CA LYS A 19 10.91 -21.10 -1.41
C LYS A 19 10.67 -21.13 0.10
N SER A 20 11.62 -20.74 0.96
CA SER A 20 11.48 -20.78 2.43
C SER A 20 10.80 -19.54 3.02
N MET A 21 10.61 -18.50 2.22
CA MET A 21 10.09 -17.21 2.65
C MET A 21 8.80 -16.86 1.90
N ASP A 22 7.78 -16.44 2.63
CA ASP A 22 6.57 -15.82 2.08
C ASP A 22 6.86 -14.34 1.77
N ASN A 23 6.53 -13.91 0.54
CA ASN A 23 6.80 -12.56 0.07
C ASN A 23 6.01 -11.50 0.85
N ARG A 24 4.75 -11.79 1.22
CA ARG A 24 3.90 -10.87 2.01
C ARG A 24 4.46 -10.72 3.42
N PHE A 25 4.89 -11.82 4.03
CA PHE A 25 5.54 -11.78 5.34
C PHE A 25 6.80 -10.90 5.33
N LEU A 26 7.69 -11.10 4.36
CA LEU A 26 8.91 -10.29 4.23
C LEU A 26 8.57 -8.80 4.04
N GLU A 27 7.59 -8.51 3.20
CA GLU A 27 7.12 -7.15 2.94
C GLU A 27 6.63 -6.47 4.22
N TYR A 28 5.75 -7.14 4.97
CA TYR A 28 5.26 -6.63 6.26
C TYR A 28 6.40 -6.45 7.26
N TYR A 29 7.34 -7.39 7.35
CA TYR A 29 8.50 -7.26 8.22
C TYR A 29 9.34 -6.03 7.87
N LEU A 30 9.67 -5.84 6.59
CA LEU A 30 10.46 -4.69 6.13
C LEU A 30 9.75 -3.36 6.39
N ARG A 31 8.41 -3.31 6.28
CA ARG A 31 7.64 -2.13 6.67
C ARG A 31 7.84 -1.76 8.15
N THR A 32 7.87 -2.74 9.06
CA THR A 32 8.16 -2.48 10.48
C THR A 32 9.57 -1.96 10.72
N ARG A 33 10.52 -2.30 9.83
CA ARG A 33 11.92 -1.88 9.90
C ARG A 33 12.21 -0.60 9.15
N LYS A 34 11.23 0.01 8.46
CA LYS A 34 11.41 1.22 7.64
C LYS A 34 12.18 2.34 8.34
N VAL A 35 11.86 2.63 9.60
CA VAL A 35 12.56 3.68 10.36
C VAL A 35 14.05 3.36 10.54
N HIS A 36 14.35 2.12 10.92
CA HIS A 36 15.72 1.67 11.11
C HIS A 36 16.49 1.59 9.79
N LEU A 37 15.85 1.05 8.75
CA LEU A 37 16.39 1.03 7.39
C LEU A 37 16.73 2.45 6.89
N ASN A 38 15.88 3.45 7.21
CA ASN A 38 16.14 4.86 6.90
C ASN A 38 17.24 5.52 7.75
N GLN A 39 17.62 4.92 8.88
CA GLN A 39 18.72 5.39 9.73
C GLN A 39 20.07 4.85 9.26
N ILE A 40 20.09 3.60 8.78
CA ILE A 40 21.31 2.98 8.25
C ILE A 40 21.56 3.30 6.77
N ALA A 41 20.56 3.86 6.08
CA ALA A 41 20.72 4.41 4.73
C ALA A 41 21.78 5.52 4.74
N THR A 42 22.71 5.48 3.78
CA THR A 42 23.85 6.41 3.72
C THR A 42 23.36 7.86 3.70
N GLU A 43 23.97 8.72 4.53
CA GLU A 43 23.72 10.16 4.61
C GLU A 43 24.29 10.92 3.40
N SER A 44 23.86 10.58 2.18
CA SER A 44 23.94 11.53 1.07
C SER A 44 22.70 12.43 1.08
N ALA A 45 22.74 13.56 0.36
CA ALA A 45 21.62 14.52 0.23
C ALA A 45 20.27 13.86 -0.13
N GLN A 46 20.31 12.65 -0.69
CA GLN A 46 19.19 11.73 -0.82
C GLN A 46 19.52 10.43 -0.05
N LYS A 47 18.65 10.03 0.89
CA LYS A 47 18.79 8.75 1.60
C LYS A 47 18.56 7.60 0.62
N ASN A 48 19.61 6.85 0.33
CA ASN A 48 19.53 5.66 -0.52
C ASN A 48 20.05 4.44 0.26
N ILE A 49 19.29 3.35 0.25
CA ILE A 49 19.74 2.07 0.82
C ILE A 49 20.45 1.32 -0.30
N ASN A 50 21.76 1.19 -0.19
CA ASN A 50 22.53 0.41 -1.15
C ASN A 50 22.34 -1.11 -0.90
N LEU A 51 22.61 -1.91 -1.94
CA LEU A 51 22.54 -3.38 -1.87
C LEU A 51 23.50 -3.96 -0.82
N GLU A 52 24.61 -3.29 -0.56
CA GLU A 52 25.62 -3.72 0.42
C GLU A 52 25.09 -3.69 1.85
N THR A 53 24.21 -2.74 2.17
CA THR A 53 23.57 -2.65 3.49
C THR A 53 22.36 -3.57 3.59
N LEU A 54 21.60 -3.74 2.50
CA LEU A 54 20.36 -4.53 2.51
C LEU A 54 20.61 -6.05 2.48
N LYS A 55 21.61 -6.52 1.73
CA LYS A 55 21.93 -7.97 1.63
C LYS A 55 22.22 -8.66 2.97
N PRO A 56 23.06 -8.10 3.86
CA PRO A 56 23.34 -8.71 5.16
C PRO A 56 22.28 -8.40 6.22
N TYR A 57 21.20 -7.70 5.87
CA TYR A 57 20.19 -7.29 6.86
C TYR A 57 19.48 -8.50 7.48
N PRO A 58 19.49 -8.65 8.82
CA PRO A 58 18.92 -9.82 9.46
C PRO A 58 17.39 -9.82 9.39
N VAL A 59 16.84 -10.91 8.85
CA VAL A 59 15.39 -11.16 8.77
C VAL A 59 15.07 -12.46 9.51
N PRO A 60 14.09 -12.46 10.43
CA PRO A 60 13.64 -13.70 11.07
C PRO A 60 12.97 -14.61 10.03
N VAL A 61 13.28 -15.91 10.09
CA VAL A 61 12.69 -16.92 9.20
C VAL A 61 11.91 -17.94 10.03
N PRO A 62 10.71 -17.59 10.53
CA PRO A 62 9.87 -18.53 11.25
C PRO A 62 9.36 -19.65 10.34
N CYS A 63 8.64 -20.63 10.88
CA CYS A 63 8.09 -21.71 10.05
C CYS A 63 7.08 -21.17 9.02
N LYS A 64 6.97 -21.81 7.85
CA LYS A 64 6.07 -21.35 6.78
C LYS A 64 4.62 -21.14 7.22
N LYS A 65 4.13 -21.99 8.12
CA LYS A 65 2.76 -21.92 8.64
C LYS A 65 2.55 -20.60 9.40
N GLU A 66 3.52 -20.22 10.21
CA GLU A 66 3.51 -18.98 10.98
C GLU A 66 3.64 -17.75 10.07
N GLN A 67 4.58 -17.78 9.10
CA GLN A 67 4.72 -16.71 8.10
C GLN A 67 3.39 -16.43 7.39
N LYS A 68 2.71 -17.47 6.90
CA LYS A 68 1.39 -17.35 6.26
C LYS A 68 0.33 -16.84 7.21
N SER A 69 0.25 -17.39 8.42
CA SER A 69 -0.74 -16.96 9.41
C SER A 69 -0.62 -15.46 9.73
N ILE A 70 0.60 -14.95 9.85
CA ILE A 70 0.87 -13.53 10.09
C ILE A 70 0.47 -12.71 8.86
N ALA A 71 0.92 -13.12 7.66
CA ALA A 71 0.61 -12.42 6.42
C ALA A 71 -0.91 -12.36 6.15
N ASP A 72 -1.62 -13.48 6.28
CA ASP A 72 -3.06 -13.56 6.05
C ASP A 72 -3.86 -12.73 7.06
N PHE A 73 -3.37 -12.62 8.31
CA PHE A 73 -4.00 -11.77 9.31
C PHE A 73 -3.85 -10.28 8.94
N LEU A 74 -2.64 -9.86 8.59
CA LEU A 74 -2.35 -8.47 8.22
C LEU A 74 -3.09 -8.06 6.93
N GLU A 75 -3.14 -8.95 5.94
CA GLU A 75 -3.87 -8.73 4.69
C GLU A 75 -5.37 -8.48 4.95
N LYS A 76 -6.00 -9.27 5.83
CA LYS A 76 -7.41 -9.05 6.24
C LYS A 76 -7.63 -7.70 6.91
N VAL A 77 -6.67 -7.24 7.72
CA VAL A 77 -6.74 -5.93 8.38
C VAL A 77 -6.66 -4.82 7.32
N GLU A 78 -5.71 -4.91 6.39
CA GLU A 78 -5.57 -3.93 5.30
C GLU A 78 -6.78 -3.91 4.36
N GLU A 79 -7.35 -5.08 4.04
CA GLU A 79 -8.60 -5.17 3.26
C GLU A 79 -9.75 -4.46 3.95
N ARG A 80 -9.88 -4.62 5.27
CA ARG A 80 -10.90 -3.92 6.05
C ARG A 80 -10.67 -2.40 6.02
N GLU A 81 -9.43 -1.96 6.25
CA GLU A 81 -9.10 -0.53 6.20
C GLU A 81 -9.41 0.09 4.84
N LYS A 82 -9.11 -0.61 3.74
CA LYS A 82 -9.46 -0.16 2.38
C LYS A 82 -10.97 -0.01 2.20
N LYS A 83 -11.76 -0.99 2.66
CA LYS A 83 -13.23 -0.92 2.60
C LYS A 83 -13.77 0.26 3.40
N ASP A 84 -13.24 0.48 4.60
CA ASP A 84 -13.66 1.57 5.47
C ASP A 84 -13.34 2.94 4.83
N LYS A 85 -12.17 3.09 4.19
CA LYS A 85 -11.80 4.30 3.43
C LYS A 85 -12.74 4.57 2.26
N ILE A 86 -13.02 3.56 1.44
CA ILE A 86 -13.95 3.68 0.30
C ILE A 86 -15.35 4.09 0.79
N MET A 87 -15.83 3.46 1.86
CA MET A 87 -17.14 3.79 2.44
C MET A 87 -17.16 5.24 2.96
N PHE A 88 -16.10 5.66 3.64
CA PHE A 88 -15.98 7.02 4.14
C PHE A 88 -15.99 8.06 3.01
N GLU A 89 -15.25 7.83 1.92
CA GLU A 89 -15.24 8.70 0.74
C GLU A 89 -16.61 8.77 0.05
N SER A 90 -17.31 7.64 -0.06
CA SER A 90 -18.67 7.58 -0.57
C SER A 90 -19.63 8.41 0.30
N LEU A 91 -19.53 8.28 1.63
CA LEU A 91 -20.37 9.04 2.55
C LEU A 91 -20.08 10.56 2.48
N GLN A 92 -18.82 10.96 2.33
CA GLN A 92 -18.49 12.38 2.13
C GLN A 92 -19.06 12.93 0.83
N THR A 93 -19.01 12.15 -0.25
CA THR A 93 -19.61 12.52 -1.54
C THR A 93 -21.12 12.72 -1.41
N ILE A 94 -21.82 11.76 -0.80
CA ILE A 94 -23.27 11.84 -0.57
C ILE A 94 -23.62 13.05 0.31
N LYS A 95 -22.91 13.25 1.42
CA LYS A 95 -23.10 14.40 2.31
C LYS A 95 -23.00 15.72 1.55
N SER A 96 -21.97 15.86 0.71
CA SER A 96 -21.72 17.09 -0.06
C SER A 96 -22.80 17.33 -1.11
N ALA A 97 -23.22 16.28 -1.83
CA ALA A 97 -24.32 16.36 -2.80
C ALA A 97 -25.65 16.75 -2.13
N LEU A 98 -25.96 16.15 -0.96
CA LEU A 98 -27.17 16.50 -0.20
C LEU A 98 -27.15 17.94 0.29
N MET A 99 -26.01 18.41 0.82
CA MET A 99 -25.86 19.82 1.22
C MET A 99 -26.11 20.77 0.05
N GLN A 100 -25.58 20.45 -1.14
CA GLN A 100 -25.80 21.24 -2.33
C GLN A 100 -27.30 21.30 -2.70
N VAL A 101 -28.01 20.17 -2.66
CA VAL A 101 -29.45 20.12 -2.97
C VAL A 101 -30.27 20.93 -1.97
N LEU A 102 -30.00 20.78 -0.67
CA LEU A 102 -30.74 21.47 0.39
C LEU A 102 -30.53 22.98 0.35
N LEU A 103 -29.29 23.45 0.17
CA LEU A 103 -28.95 24.87 0.19
C LEU A 103 -29.32 25.61 -1.10
N THR A 104 -29.52 24.88 -2.21
CA THR A 104 -29.96 25.45 -3.49
C THR A 104 -31.47 25.35 -3.71
N GLY A 105 -32.22 24.86 -2.73
CA GLY A 105 -33.68 24.72 -2.82
C GLY A 105 -34.12 23.78 -3.94
N GLY A 106 -33.36 22.71 -4.21
CA GLY A 106 -33.66 21.74 -5.27
C GLY A 106 -33.36 22.21 -6.71
N ARG A 107 -32.72 23.36 -6.90
CA ARG A 107 -32.31 23.83 -8.23
C ARG A 107 -30.98 23.21 -8.66
N PHE A 108 -31.05 22.10 -9.39
CA PHE A 108 -29.91 21.57 -10.14
C PHE A 108 -29.50 22.55 -11.24
N ARG A 109 -28.52 23.42 -10.97
CA ARG A 109 -27.69 23.99 -12.04
C ARG A 109 -26.79 22.87 -12.51
N GLY A 110 -27.12 22.31 -13.69
CA GLY A 110 -26.56 21.10 -14.26
C GLY A 110 -25.08 20.89 -13.98
N VAL A 111 -24.79 20.06 -12.99
CA VAL A 111 -23.56 19.29 -12.93
C VAL A 111 -24.02 17.86 -13.09
N ILE A 112 -23.84 17.32 -14.29
CA ILE A 112 -24.01 15.90 -14.56
C ILE A 112 -22.96 15.21 -13.68
N LEU A 113 -23.39 14.74 -12.51
CA LEU A 113 -22.61 13.78 -11.73
C LEU A 113 -22.71 12.47 -12.51
N CYS A 114 -21.69 12.19 -13.33
CA CYS A 114 -21.43 10.84 -13.82
C CYS A 114 -21.20 9.95 -12.59
N LEU A 115 -22.28 9.41 -12.04
CA LEU A 115 -22.22 8.21 -11.20
C LEU A 115 -21.84 7.07 -12.14
N ASN A 116 -20.53 6.89 -12.36
CA ASN A 116 -20.00 5.63 -12.86
C ASN A 116 -20.21 4.58 -11.77
N VAL A 117 -21.41 4.00 -11.77
CA VAL A 117 -21.68 2.72 -11.13
C VAL A 117 -21.45 1.69 -12.23
N ASP A 118 -20.21 1.26 -12.37
CA ASP A 118 -19.87 0.07 -13.16
C ASP A 118 -20.28 -1.16 -12.33
N ILE A 119 -21.40 -1.79 -12.74
CA ILE A 119 -21.75 -3.18 -12.39
C ILE A 119 -21.16 -4.09 -13.46
#